data_AF-A0AA39V114-F1
#
_entry.id   AF-A0AA39V114-F1
#
_cell.length_a   1.000
_cell.length_b   1.000
_cell.length_c   1.000
_cell.angle_alpha   90.00
_cell.angle_beta   90.00
_cell.angle_gamma   90.00
#
_symmetry.space_group_name_H-M   'P 1'
#
loop_
_entity.id
_entity.type
_entity.pdbx_description
1 polymer ?
#
loop_
_entity_poly.entity_id
_entity_poly.type
_entity_poly.pdbx_seq_one_letter_code
_entity_poly.pdbx_strand_id
1 'polypeptide(L)'
;VEETHLLDEWGTSFRPAFKHIGTFLRGKLPSCASVFALSATLQPGASTASICLSLGFRDGSFHLIRRSNERPNIQFLMEPLEHGVSSDDFSQILRFICCGWKAIIHCPTIELIYRVYLYLWRMEPSGINHFRRVRMYRKSMKVSYDRSDTSIPPLNRFLPFIGMRGIA
;
A
#
# COMPACT_ATOMS: atom_id res chain seq x y z
N VAL A 1 -1.78 -7.03 17.55
CA VAL A 1 -1.19 -7.86 16.48
C VAL A 1 -1.65 -7.29 15.16
N GLU A 2 -0.74 -6.76 14.36
CA GLU A 2 -1.01 -6.24 13.01
C GLU A 2 -0.84 -7.35 11.97
N GLU A 3 -1.51 -7.24 10.83
CA GLU A 3 -1.46 -8.21 9.72
C GLU A 3 -1.80 -9.64 10.15
N THR A 4 -2.85 -9.80 10.96
CA THR A 4 -3.15 -11.08 11.62
C THR A 4 -3.49 -12.22 10.67
N HIS A 5 -3.90 -11.93 9.43
CA HIS A 5 -4.12 -12.94 8.40
C HIS A 5 -2.89 -13.83 8.16
N LEU A 6 -1.68 -13.31 8.42
CA LEU A 6 -0.43 -14.07 8.30
C LEU A 6 -0.32 -15.24 9.29
N LEU A 7 -1.10 -15.26 10.37
CA LEU A 7 -1.13 -16.37 11.32
C LEU A 7 -1.72 -17.65 10.70
N ASP A 8 -2.69 -17.48 9.80
CA ASP A 8 -3.43 -18.57 9.15
C ASP A 8 -2.79 -18.94 7.81
N GLU A 9 -2.53 -17.96 6.95
CA GLU A 9 -2.02 -18.21 5.60
C GLU A 9 -0.55 -18.66 5.62
N TRP A 10 0.30 -18.02 6.43
CA TRP A 10 1.76 -18.01 6.22
C TRP A 10 2.57 -18.49 7.44
N GLY A 11 1.90 -18.81 8.54
CA GLY A 11 2.53 -19.30 9.78
C GLY A 11 3.21 -20.66 9.62
N THR A 12 2.83 -21.46 8.62
CA THR A 12 3.38 -22.80 8.40
C THR A 12 4.74 -22.82 7.72
N SER A 13 5.04 -21.91 6.78
CA SER A 13 6.25 -21.96 5.95
C SER A 13 7.03 -20.65 5.81
N PHE A 14 6.40 -19.48 5.94
CA PHE A 14 7.04 -18.20 5.61
C PHE A 14 7.57 -17.43 6.83
N ARG A 15 6.83 -17.46 7.96
CA ARG A 15 7.29 -16.88 9.24
C ARG A 15 6.90 -17.73 10.43
N PRO A 16 7.66 -18.79 10.76
CA PRO A 16 7.35 -19.68 11.87
C PRO A 16 7.15 -18.97 13.22
N ALA A 17 7.82 -17.83 13.44
CA ALA A 17 7.65 -17.01 14.64
C ALA A 17 6.20 -16.58 14.91
N PHE A 18 5.36 -16.45 13.88
CA PHE A 18 3.95 -16.08 14.02
C PHE A 18 3.15 -17.14 14.79
N LYS A 19 3.53 -18.43 14.70
CA LYS A 19 2.89 -19.51 15.46
C LYS A 19 3.02 -19.34 16.97
N HIS A 20 4.06 -18.64 17.44
CA HIS A 20 4.30 -18.45 18.86
C HIS A 20 3.51 -17.27 19.46
N ILE A 21 2.98 -16.37 18.63
CA ILE A 21 2.22 -15.20 19.08
C ILE A 21 1.01 -15.65 19.90
N GLY A 22 0.23 -16.60 19.39
CA GLY A 22 -0.93 -17.14 20.06
C GLY A 22 -0.63 -17.77 21.41
N THR A 23 0.42 -18.60 21.47
CA THR A 23 0.87 -19.25 22.71
C THR A 23 1.35 -18.24 23.75
N PHE A 24 2.10 -17.22 23.33
CA PHE A 24 2.52 -16.14 24.21
C PHE A 24 1.33 -15.38 24.79
N LEU A 25 0.38 -14.98 23.95
CA LEU A 25 -0.80 -14.23 24.38
C LEU A 25 -1.66 -15.02 25.37
N ARG A 26 -1.88 -16.32 25.12
CA ARG A 26 -2.70 -17.17 26.01
C ARG A 26 -2.00 -17.56 27.31
N GLY A 27 -0.67 -17.65 27.31
CA GLY A 27 0.08 -18.24 28.43
C GLY A 27 0.89 -17.27 29.28
N LYS A 28 1.20 -16.07 28.77
CA LYS A 28 2.12 -15.12 29.42
C LYS A 28 1.56 -13.72 29.59
N LEU A 29 0.48 -13.37 28.87
CA LEU A 29 -0.09 -12.03 28.97
C LEU A 29 -0.98 -11.93 30.23
N PRO A 30 -0.85 -10.86 31.06
CA PRO A 30 -1.74 -10.63 32.19
C PRO A 30 -3.20 -10.50 31.76
N SER A 31 -4.12 -10.96 32.61
CA SER A 31 -5.57 -10.91 32.34
C SER A 31 -6.14 -9.48 32.21
N CYS A 32 -5.43 -8.47 32.72
CA CYS A 32 -5.81 -7.07 32.59
C CYS A 32 -5.44 -6.44 31.24
N ALA A 33 -4.65 -7.13 30.40
CA ALA A 33 -4.22 -6.59 29.12
C ALA A 33 -5.24 -6.87 28.01
N SER A 34 -5.67 -5.83 27.29
CA SER A 34 -6.51 -5.98 26.10
C SER A 34 -5.66 -6.29 24.88
N VAL A 35 -6.12 -7.25 24.06
CA VAL A 35 -5.44 -7.66 22.82
C VAL A 35 -6.28 -7.23 21.63
N PHE A 36 -5.65 -6.49 20.72
CA PHE A 36 -6.24 -6.10 19.44
C PHE A 36 -5.59 -6.88 18.29
N ALA A 37 -6.40 -7.37 17.36
CA ALA A 37 -5.97 -8.05 16.15
C ALA A 37 -6.49 -7.29 14.93
N LEU A 38 -5.57 -6.85 14.07
CA LEU A 38 -5.87 -5.96 12.94
C LEU A 38 -5.43 -6.63 11.64
N SER A 39 -6.29 -6.58 10.62
CA SER A 39 -6.00 -7.08 9.28
C SER A 39 -6.91 -6.41 8.25
N ALA A 40 -6.35 -6.06 7.09
CA ALA A 40 -7.09 -5.51 5.95
C ALA A 40 -7.68 -6.62 5.05
N THR A 41 -7.06 -7.79 5.01
CA THR A 41 -7.31 -8.84 4.00
C THR A 41 -7.89 -10.13 4.57
N LEU A 42 -8.23 -10.16 5.87
CA LEU A 42 -8.74 -11.36 6.51
C LEU A 42 -10.10 -11.77 5.93
N GLN A 43 -10.18 -12.98 5.37
CA GLN A 43 -11.41 -13.56 4.87
C GLN A 43 -12.37 -13.98 6.02
N PRO A 44 -13.69 -13.81 5.85
CA PRO A 44 -14.68 -14.33 6.79
C PRO A 44 -14.70 -15.87 6.78
N GLY A 45 -15.32 -16.46 7.81
CA GLY A 45 -15.45 -17.92 7.93
C GLY A 45 -14.21 -18.58 8.55
N ALA A 46 -13.74 -19.68 7.96
CA ALA A 46 -12.72 -20.56 8.53
C ALA A 46 -11.41 -19.82 8.89
N SER A 47 -10.95 -18.91 8.04
CA SER A 47 -9.72 -18.15 8.29
C SER A 47 -9.84 -17.24 9.51
N THR A 48 -10.97 -16.52 9.64
CA THR A 48 -11.24 -15.71 10.84
C THR A 48 -11.32 -16.59 12.10
N ALA A 49 -12.01 -17.75 12.02
CA ALA A 49 -12.13 -18.67 13.15
C ALA A 49 -10.76 -19.24 13.60
N SER A 50 -9.92 -19.61 12.64
CA SER A 50 -8.54 -20.09 12.87
C SER A 50 -7.71 -19.06 13.63
N ILE A 51 -7.77 -17.79 13.23
CA ILE A 51 -7.05 -16.70 13.90
C ILE A 51 -7.61 -16.44 15.30
N CYS A 52 -8.93 -16.40 15.46
CA CYS A 52 -9.55 -16.21 16.77
C CYS A 52 -9.11 -17.32 17.74
N LEU A 53 -9.16 -18.57 17.31
CA LEU A 53 -8.66 -19.71 18.08
C LEU A 53 -7.18 -19.57 18.42
N SER A 54 -6.36 -19.22 17.41
CA SER A 54 -4.92 -19.04 17.56
C SER A 54 -4.56 -17.92 18.53
N LEU A 55 -5.32 -16.83 18.58
CA LEU A 55 -5.10 -15.71 19.51
C LEU A 55 -5.79 -15.89 20.86
N GLY A 56 -6.67 -16.89 21.00
CA GLY A 56 -7.42 -17.15 22.23
C GLY A 56 -8.68 -16.29 22.37
N PHE A 57 -9.18 -15.71 21.28
CA PHE A 57 -10.47 -15.03 21.26
C PHE A 57 -11.59 -16.05 21.28
N ARG A 58 -12.34 -16.10 22.39
CA ARG A 58 -13.47 -17.01 22.58
C ARG A 58 -14.77 -16.31 22.23
N ASP A 59 -15.72 -17.00 21.64
CA ASP A 59 -17.02 -16.42 21.31
C ASP A 59 -17.67 -15.77 22.54
N GLY A 60 -18.25 -14.57 22.33
CA GLY A 60 -18.83 -13.75 23.40
C GLY A 60 -17.83 -12.96 24.25
N SER A 61 -16.51 -13.19 24.10
CA SER A 61 -15.47 -12.49 24.87
C SER A 61 -14.67 -11.46 24.06
N PHE A 62 -15.02 -11.26 22.78
CA PHE A 62 -14.37 -10.27 21.92
C PHE A 62 -15.38 -9.58 21.00
N HIS A 63 -14.99 -8.41 20.51
CA HIS A 63 -15.73 -7.68 19.48
C HIS A 63 -15.05 -7.88 18.12
N LEU A 64 -15.80 -8.38 17.15
CA LEU A 64 -15.37 -8.43 15.75
C LEU A 64 -15.92 -7.21 15.01
N ILE A 65 -15.04 -6.28 14.65
CA ILE A 65 -15.39 -5.13 13.81
C ILE A 65 -14.91 -5.41 12.40
N ARG A 66 -15.84 -5.58 11.46
CA ARG A 66 -15.54 -5.71 10.03
C ARG A 66 -16.20 -4.57 9.27
N ARG A 67 -15.40 -3.83 8.50
CA ARG A 67 -15.85 -2.68 7.70
C ARG A 67 -15.86 -3.05 6.22
N SER A 68 -16.72 -2.39 5.46
CA SER A 68 -16.68 -2.47 3.99
C SER A 68 -15.38 -1.85 3.46
N ASN A 69 -14.85 -2.41 2.38
CA ASN A 69 -13.75 -1.83 1.60
C ASN A 69 -14.24 -0.78 0.59
N GLU A 70 -15.56 -0.55 0.53
CA GLU A 70 -16.16 0.42 -0.38
C GLU A 70 -15.61 1.84 -0.13
N ARG A 71 -15.29 2.51 -1.23
CA ARG A 71 -14.82 3.89 -1.25
C ARG A 71 -15.69 4.64 -2.25
N PRO A 72 -16.84 5.21 -1.82
CA PRO A 72 -17.78 5.87 -2.73
C PRO A 72 -17.19 7.11 -3.42
N ASN A 73 -16.08 7.62 -2.87
CA ASN A 73 -15.30 8.73 -3.43
C ASN A 73 -14.22 8.28 -4.42
N ILE A 74 -14.18 7.00 -4.82
CA ILE A 74 -13.22 6.46 -5.81
C ILE A 74 -14.00 5.98 -7.03
N GLN A 75 -13.58 6.47 -8.20
CA GLN A 75 -14.07 6.01 -9.49
C GLN A 75 -13.05 5.08 -10.14
N PHE A 76 -13.52 3.95 -10.67
CA PHE A 76 -12.70 3.04 -11.46
C PHE A 76 -12.93 3.29 -12.95
N LEU A 77 -11.84 3.56 -13.66
CA LEU A 77 -11.83 3.75 -15.11
C LEU A 77 -10.89 2.71 -15.72
N MET A 78 -11.33 2.06 -16.80
CA MET A 78 -10.52 1.11 -17.56
C MET A 78 -10.43 1.62 -19.00
N GLU A 79 -9.22 2.04 -19.39
CA GLU A 79 -8.94 2.56 -20.73
C GLU A 79 -7.88 1.66 -21.38
N PRO A 80 -8.06 1.21 -22.63
CA PRO A 80 -7.02 0.51 -23.36
C PRO A 80 -5.85 1.47 -23.65
N LEU A 81 -4.64 0.93 -23.60
CA LEU A 81 -3.45 1.70 -23.97
C LEU A 81 -3.43 1.91 -25.49
N GLU A 82 -3.29 3.17 -25.92
CA GLU A 82 -3.11 3.55 -27.33
C GLU A 82 -1.73 3.14 -27.84
N HIS A 83 -0.74 3.14 -26.96
CA HIS A 83 0.63 2.72 -27.24
C HIS A 83 1.04 1.56 -26.34
N GLY A 84 1.76 0.59 -26.89
CA GLY A 84 2.27 -0.54 -26.10
C GLY A 84 3.22 -0.07 -25.00
N VAL A 85 3.30 -0.84 -23.91
CA VAL A 85 4.20 -0.54 -22.77
C VAL A 85 5.68 -0.57 -23.17
N SER A 86 6.02 -1.24 -24.29
CA SER A 86 7.34 -1.20 -24.91
C SER A 86 7.64 0.09 -25.68
N SER A 87 6.65 0.96 -25.92
CA SER A 87 6.83 2.29 -26.52
C SER A 87 7.43 3.28 -25.53
N ASP A 88 8.19 4.26 -26.04
CA ASP A 88 8.66 5.41 -25.27
C ASP A 88 7.68 6.60 -25.27
N ASP A 89 6.49 6.43 -25.84
CA ASP A 89 5.39 7.40 -25.75
C ASP A 89 4.35 7.00 -24.69
N PHE A 90 4.14 7.89 -23.72
CA PHE A 90 3.17 7.75 -22.64
C PHE A 90 2.18 8.92 -22.60
N SER A 91 1.82 9.45 -23.77
CA SER A 91 0.95 10.62 -23.96
C SER A 91 -0.38 10.52 -23.24
N GLN A 92 -0.97 9.32 -23.17
CA GLN A 92 -2.22 9.10 -22.43
C GLN A 92 -2.13 9.44 -20.94
N ILE A 93 -0.94 9.34 -20.31
CA ILE A 93 -0.77 9.66 -18.89
C ILE A 93 -0.82 11.18 -18.65
N LEU A 94 -0.43 11.99 -19.64
CA LEU A 94 -0.36 13.46 -19.51
C LEU A 94 -1.71 14.07 -19.16
N ARG A 95 -2.82 13.51 -19.66
CA ARG A 95 -4.18 13.99 -19.37
C ARG A 95 -4.49 14.02 -17.87
N PHE A 96 -3.91 13.10 -17.09
CA PHE A 96 -4.11 13.02 -15.64
C PHE A 96 -3.20 13.96 -14.84
N ILE A 97 -2.21 14.56 -15.50
CA ILE A 97 -1.17 15.40 -14.88
C ILE A 97 -1.47 16.88 -15.10
N CYS A 98 -2.06 17.24 -16.25
CA CYS A 98 -2.32 18.63 -16.63
C CYS A 98 -3.35 19.34 -15.73
N CYS A 99 -4.12 18.60 -14.93
CA CYS A 99 -5.24 19.17 -14.16
C CYS A 99 -4.85 19.75 -12.79
N GLY A 100 -3.56 19.79 -12.42
CA GLY A 100 -3.15 20.26 -11.09
C GLY A 100 -3.39 19.23 -9.97
N TRP A 101 -3.65 17.97 -10.33
CA TRP A 101 -3.95 16.91 -9.37
C TRP A 101 -2.69 16.18 -8.93
N LYS A 102 -2.72 15.62 -7.72
CA LYS A 102 -1.68 14.69 -7.27
C LYS A 102 -1.99 13.30 -7.84
N ALA A 103 -1.02 12.70 -8.52
CA ALA A 103 -1.16 11.40 -9.16
C ALA A 103 -0.10 10.42 -8.66
N ILE A 104 -0.48 9.15 -8.57
CA ILE A 104 0.42 8.02 -8.31
C ILE A 104 0.35 7.09 -9.51
N ILE A 105 1.48 6.87 -10.17
CA ILE A 105 1.60 5.95 -11.31
C ILE A 105 2.35 4.71 -10.84
N HIS A 106 1.65 3.57 -10.87
CA HIS A 106 2.24 2.27 -10.58
C HIS A 106 2.71 1.62 -11.88
N CYS A 107 3.92 1.08 -11.85
CA CYS A 107 4.50 0.33 -12.96
C CYS A 107 5.02 -1.02 -12.47
N PRO A 108 4.96 -2.08 -13.30
CA PRO A 108 5.36 -3.43 -12.89
C PRO A 108 6.88 -3.61 -12.75
N THR A 109 7.69 -2.82 -13.45
CA THR A 109 9.16 -2.95 -13.43
C THR A 109 9.85 -1.63 -13.15
N ILE A 110 11.03 -1.70 -12.53
CA ILE A 110 11.88 -0.51 -12.28
C ILE A 110 12.26 0.16 -13.60
N GLU A 111 12.53 -0.63 -14.64
CA GLU A 111 12.83 -0.14 -15.98
C GLU A 111 11.69 0.72 -16.55
N LEU A 112 10.44 0.24 -16.48
CA LEU A 112 9.30 1.03 -16.96
C LEU A 112 9.15 2.34 -16.19
N ILE A 113 9.41 2.31 -14.88
CA ILE A 113 9.35 3.53 -14.06
C ILE A 113 10.36 4.56 -14.54
N TYR A 114 11.59 4.14 -14.85
CA TYR A 114 12.60 5.06 -15.39
C TYR A 114 12.17 5.64 -16.74
N ARG A 115 11.59 4.83 -17.63
CA ARG A 115 11.11 5.28 -18.94
C ARG A 115 9.98 6.30 -18.82
N VAL A 116 8.98 6.00 -17.98
CA VAL A 116 7.87 6.93 -17.69
C VAL A 116 8.39 8.20 -17.02
N TYR A 117 9.32 8.09 -16.06
CA TYR A 117 9.94 9.23 -15.40
C TYR A 117 10.66 10.15 -16.40
N LEU A 118 11.49 9.59 -17.28
CA LEU A 118 12.20 10.35 -18.32
C LEU A 118 11.25 10.98 -19.34
N TYR A 119 10.18 10.27 -19.71
CA TYR A 119 9.14 10.83 -20.57
C TYR A 119 8.49 12.06 -19.92
N LEU A 120 8.04 11.93 -18.66
CA LEU A 120 7.42 13.03 -17.93
C LEU A 120 8.38 14.21 -17.76
N TRP A 121 9.67 13.93 -17.47
CA TRP A 121 10.70 14.95 -17.40
C TRP A 121 10.82 15.76 -18.70
N ARG A 122 10.78 15.08 -19.86
CA ARG A 122 10.87 15.73 -21.18
C ARG A 122 9.63 16.57 -21.52
N MET A 123 8.47 16.19 -21.00
CA MET A 123 7.20 16.88 -21.25
C MET A 123 6.96 18.07 -20.31
N GLU A 124 7.82 18.28 -19.30
CA GLU A 124 7.64 19.41 -18.38
C GLU A 124 8.09 20.75 -18.99
N PRO A 125 7.35 21.84 -18.73
CA PRO A 125 7.75 23.17 -19.18
C PRO A 125 9.09 23.62 -18.58
N SER A 126 9.84 24.40 -19.36
CA SER A 126 11.06 25.05 -18.89
C SER A 126 10.82 25.94 -17.68
N GLY A 127 11.74 25.89 -16.70
CA GLY A 127 11.71 26.76 -15.51
C GLY A 127 11.01 26.17 -14.28
N ILE A 128 10.49 24.93 -14.36
CA ILE A 128 9.87 24.24 -13.23
C ILE A 128 10.91 23.38 -12.49
N ASN A 129 10.77 23.29 -11.16
CA ASN A 129 11.58 22.36 -10.37
C ASN A 129 11.04 20.93 -10.52
N HIS A 130 11.59 20.19 -11.47
CA HIS A 130 11.23 18.81 -11.79
C HIS A 130 11.22 17.89 -10.55
N PHE A 131 12.21 18.01 -9.65
CA PHE A 131 12.32 17.18 -8.45
C PHE A 131 11.22 17.43 -7.41
N ARG A 132 10.50 18.55 -7.51
CA ARG A 132 9.29 18.82 -6.70
C ARG A 132 8.02 18.30 -7.37
N ARG A 133 8.02 18.20 -8.70
CA ARG A 133 6.83 17.88 -9.50
C ARG A 133 6.70 16.39 -9.80
N VAL A 134 7.80 15.70 -10.11
CA VAL A 134 7.86 14.26 -10.39
C VAL A 134 8.86 13.60 -9.45
N ARG A 135 8.43 12.59 -8.69
CA ARG A 135 9.29 11.83 -7.78
C ARG A 135 9.15 10.34 -8.00
N MET A 136 10.28 9.68 -8.26
CA MET A 136 10.38 8.23 -8.30
C MET A 136 10.59 7.68 -6.88
N TYR A 137 9.77 6.71 -6.48
CA TYR A 137 9.91 6.01 -5.21
C TYR A 137 10.34 4.56 -5.46
N ARG A 138 11.46 4.17 -4.84
CA ARG A 138 11.97 2.79 -4.85
C ARG A 138 12.19 2.31 -3.43
N LYS A 139 11.88 1.03 -3.17
CA LYS A 139 12.00 0.35 -1.86
C LYS A 139 13.39 0.49 -1.19
N SER A 140 14.46 0.65 -1.96
CA SER A 140 15.83 0.80 -1.45
C SER A 140 16.24 2.24 -1.15
N MET A 141 15.38 3.22 -1.42
CA MET A 141 15.70 4.63 -1.23
C MET A 141 15.38 5.01 0.22
N LYS A 142 16.42 5.36 1.00
CA LYS A 142 16.22 5.98 2.31
C LYS A 142 15.59 7.35 2.08
N VAL A 143 14.29 7.46 2.28
CA VAL A 143 13.60 8.75 2.22
C VAL A 143 14.10 9.58 3.42
N SER A 144 14.94 10.58 3.18
CA SER A 144 15.13 11.66 4.14
C SER A 144 13.81 12.42 4.19
N TYR A 145 13.03 12.16 5.22
CA TYR A 145 11.72 12.78 5.43
C TYR A 145 11.92 14.28 5.68
N ASP A 146 11.67 15.11 4.67
CA ASP A 146 11.54 16.53 4.89
C ASP A 146 10.18 16.75 5.59
N ARG A 147 10.21 17.17 6.86
CA ARG A 147 9.06 17.22 7.79
C ARG A 147 7.91 18.12 7.33
N SER A 148 8.08 18.84 6.22
CA SER A 148 7.09 19.75 5.64
C SER A 148 6.04 19.07 4.77
N ASP A 149 6.21 17.79 4.39
CA ASP A 149 5.29 17.07 3.50
C ASP A 149 4.56 15.91 4.19
N THR A 150 3.60 16.23 5.05
CA THR A 150 2.72 15.28 5.75
C THR A 150 1.62 14.68 4.86
N SER A 151 1.58 15.00 3.57
CA SER A 151 0.46 14.65 2.68
C SER A 151 0.58 13.30 1.97
N ILE A 152 1.72 12.61 2.13
CA ILE A 152 1.97 11.30 1.50
C ILE A 152 2.07 10.26 2.62
N PRO A 153 1.19 9.25 2.67
CA PRO A 153 1.22 8.22 3.71
C PRO A 153 2.53 7.41 3.62
N PRO A 154 3.03 6.86 4.75
CA PRO A 154 4.23 6.03 4.76
C PRO A 154 3.98 4.70 4.00
N LEU A 155 4.20 4.73 2.69
CA LEU A 155 4.06 3.60 1.77
C LEU A 155 5.32 2.72 1.81
N ASN A 156 5.66 2.17 2.97
CA ASN A 156 6.84 1.30 3.14
C ASN A 156 6.63 -0.15 2.63
N ARG A 157 5.56 -0.43 1.88
CA ARG A 157 5.22 -1.81 1.45
C ARG A 157 4.79 -2.03 0.01
N PHE A 158 4.72 -1.01 -0.85
CA PHE A 158 4.21 -1.20 -2.22
C PHE A 158 5.29 -1.12 -3.30
N LEU A 159 4.97 -1.72 -4.46
CA LEU A 159 5.72 -1.70 -5.70
C LEU A 159 6.24 -0.29 -6.00
N PRO A 160 7.39 -0.17 -6.71
CA PRO A 160 7.93 1.14 -7.02
C PRO A 160 6.90 1.95 -7.85
N PHE A 161 6.83 3.26 -7.59
CA PHE A 161 5.80 4.14 -8.17
C PHE A 161 6.36 5.55 -8.40
N ILE A 162 5.66 6.34 -9.21
CA ILE A 162 5.94 7.75 -9.41
C ILE A 162 4.85 8.56 -8.71
N GLY A 163 5.25 9.44 -7.79
CA GLY A 163 4.36 10.42 -7.17
C GLY A 163 4.52 11.77 -7.84
N MET A 164 3.41 12.44 -8.16
CA MET A 164 3.40 13.76 -8.77
C MET A 164 2.59 14.78 -7.99
N ARG A 165 3.02 16.04 -8.05
CA ARG A 165 2.28 17.20 -7.52
C ARG A 165 1.82 18.10 -8.66
N GLY A 166 0.55 18.47 -8.66
CA GLY A 166 0.05 19.50 -9.56
C GLY A 166 0.56 20.89 -9.22
N ILE A 167 0.65 21.75 -10.23
CA ILE A 167 0.88 23.19 -10.07
C ILE A 167 -0.50 23.82 -9.78
N ALA A 168 -0.59 24.59 -8.70
CA ALA A 168 -1.75 25.42 -8.40
C ALA A 168 -1.63 26.75 -9.16
#